data_AF-A0A0A1GQT6-F1
#
_entry.id   AF-A0A0A1GQT6-F1
#
_cell.length_a   1.000
_cell.length_b   1.000
_cell.length_c   1.000
_cell.angle_alpha   90.00
_cell.angle_beta   90.00
_cell.angle_gamma   90.00
#
_symmetry.space_group_name_H-M   'P 1'
#
loop_
_entity.id
_entity.type
_entity.pdbx_description
1 polymer ?
#
loop_
_entity_poly.entity_id
_entity_poly.type
_entity_poly.pdbx_seq_one_letter_code
_entity_poly.pdbx_strand_id
1 'polypeptide(L)'
;MISDKAYKVLKDKYACYSSWALWDIADVSKTIHTKELSIEPFLKDLEKPKYRHNTLNSNAILLGSNMGKDSNSNFDWSNFHNGSTRIRDYNTTRMILNTPFVGSYMTDIIKNDPGTSPGIIKTVLEPKNHEKLIQNTKMLQEEFDLIQPKFVLVFGTTAEKAFTKIMKDKLLNTHGAKHIHMLHWAAPKKIEDFIAEADKLRQEKV
;
A
#
# COMPACT_ATOMS: atom_id res chain seq x y z
N MET A 1 -10.31 13.32 -0.63
CA MET A 1 -9.77 13.91 0.63
C MET A 1 -10.24 13.03 1.78
N ILE A 2 -9.37 12.72 2.74
CA ILE A 2 -9.71 11.85 3.88
C ILE A 2 -10.34 12.68 5.01
N SER A 3 -11.46 12.19 5.55
CA SER A 3 -12.12 12.82 6.71
C SER A 3 -11.36 12.52 8.01
N ASP A 4 -11.44 13.42 9.00
CA ASP A 4 -10.80 13.21 10.31
C ASP A 4 -11.31 11.96 11.02
N LYS A 5 -12.60 11.67 10.89
CA LYS A 5 -13.20 10.45 11.43
C LYS A 5 -12.59 9.20 10.77
N ALA A 6 -12.49 9.19 9.44
CA ALA A 6 -11.89 8.07 8.71
C ALA A 6 -10.41 7.89 9.09
N TYR A 7 -9.65 8.99 9.11
CA TYR A 7 -8.25 8.95 9.54
C TYR A 7 -8.09 8.37 10.95
N LYS A 8 -8.91 8.80 11.91
CA LYS A 8 -8.85 8.28 13.27
C LYS A 8 -9.11 6.77 13.34
N VAL A 9 -10.12 6.26 12.63
CA VAL A 9 -10.40 4.83 12.60
C VAL A 9 -9.26 4.05 11.93
N LEU A 10 -8.73 4.58 10.82
CA LEU A 10 -7.57 3.97 10.13
C LEU A 10 -6.36 3.92 11.06
N LYS A 11 -6.09 5.00 11.79
CA LYS A 11 -5.00 5.07 12.76
C LYS A 11 -5.16 4.03 13.85
N ASP A 12 -6.30 4.07 14.53
CA ASP A 12 -6.55 3.27 15.72
C ASP A 12 -6.59 1.76 15.42
N LYS A 13 -6.95 1.34 14.20
CA LYS A 13 -7.13 -0.07 13.83
C LYS A 13 -6.09 -0.65 12.87
N TYR A 14 -5.53 0.16 11.98
CA TYR A 14 -4.82 -0.36 10.80
C TYR A 14 -3.42 0.19 10.62
N ALA A 15 -3.02 1.24 11.33
CA ALA A 15 -1.71 1.88 11.11
C ALA A 15 -0.51 0.94 11.31
N CYS A 16 -0.64 -0.13 12.09
CA CYS A 16 0.39 -1.17 12.22
C CYS A 16 0.51 -2.11 11.00
N TYR A 17 -0.42 -2.05 10.05
CA TYR A 17 -0.41 -2.83 8.80
C TYR A 17 -0.31 -1.95 7.55
N SER A 18 -0.39 -0.64 7.69
CA SER A 18 -0.61 0.28 6.60
C SER A 18 0.29 1.50 6.69
N SER A 19 0.23 2.33 5.66
CA SER A 19 0.91 3.63 5.61
C SER A 19 0.21 4.57 4.62
N TRP A 20 0.80 5.74 4.43
CA TRP A 20 0.50 6.72 3.41
C TRP A 20 1.70 6.83 2.46
N ALA A 21 1.42 7.02 1.17
CA ALA A 21 2.43 7.18 0.12
C ALA A 21 3.15 8.53 0.22
N LEU A 22 3.98 8.70 1.26
CA LEU A 22 4.71 9.90 1.61
C LEU A 22 6.18 9.58 1.85
N TRP A 23 7.07 10.30 1.18
CA TRP A 23 8.51 10.15 1.32
C TRP A 23 9.18 11.52 1.27
N ASP A 24 10.30 11.68 1.97
CA ASP A 24 11.09 12.91 1.95
C ASP A 24 12.17 12.83 0.85
N ILE A 25 11.71 12.68 -0.38
CA ILE A 25 12.55 12.46 -1.56
C ILE A 25 12.21 13.50 -2.62
N ALA A 26 13.20 14.28 -3.04
CA ALA A 26 13.02 15.30 -4.07
C ALA A 26 13.24 14.77 -5.51
N ASP A 27 14.05 13.72 -5.67
CA ASP A 27 14.47 13.23 -6.99
C ASP A 27 14.65 11.70 -7.00
N VAL A 28 13.65 11.01 -7.57
CA VAL A 28 13.64 9.54 -7.68
C VAL A 28 14.62 8.98 -8.70
N SER A 29 15.24 9.81 -9.55
CA SER A 29 16.22 9.33 -10.51
C SER A 29 17.57 9.01 -9.86
N LYS A 30 17.83 9.58 -8.67
CA LYS A 30 19.07 9.41 -7.92
C LYS A 30 19.04 8.17 -7.02
N THR A 31 20.18 7.92 -6.36
CA THR A 31 20.25 6.97 -5.26
C THR A 31 19.37 7.47 -4.13
N ILE A 32 18.44 6.61 -3.69
CA ILE A 32 17.57 6.89 -2.56
C ILE A 32 18.24 6.32 -1.31
N HIS A 33 18.43 7.17 -0.31
CA HIS A 33 18.97 6.78 0.98
C HIS A 33 17.86 6.25 1.89
N THR A 34 18.22 5.28 2.70
CA THR A 34 17.33 4.55 3.61
C THR A 34 16.52 5.45 4.54
N LYS A 35 17.12 6.53 5.03
CA LYS A 35 16.47 7.54 5.89
C LYS A 35 15.35 8.30 5.17
N GLU A 36 15.46 8.49 3.86
CA GLU A 36 14.51 9.26 3.04
C GLU A 36 13.23 8.45 2.76
N LEU A 37 13.28 7.14 3.02
CA LEU A 37 12.12 6.27 2.93
C LEU A 37 11.22 6.35 4.15
N SER A 38 11.70 6.87 5.27
CA SER A 38 10.95 6.86 6.53
C SER A 38 9.73 7.77 6.49
N ILE A 39 8.64 7.32 7.09
CA ILE A 39 7.43 8.13 7.34
C ILE A 39 7.60 9.05 8.58
N GLU A 40 8.60 8.80 9.43
CA GLU A 40 8.79 9.49 10.73
C GLU A 40 8.73 11.02 10.65
N PRO A 41 9.37 11.68 9.65
CA PRO A 41 9.34 13.14 9.56
C PRO A 41 7.93 13.73 9.47
N PHE A 42 6.96 12.94 8.99
CA PHE A 42 5.58 13.37 8.78
C PHE A 42 4.67 13.09 9.97
N LEU A 43 5.03 12.21 10.91
CA LEU A 43 4.11 11.72 11.95
C LEU A 43 3.50 12.84 12.79
N LYS A 44 4.32 13.82 13.22
CA LYS A 44 3.84 14.96 14.01
C LYS A 44 2.87 15.86 13.22
N ASP A 45 3.10 15.99 11.92
CA ASP A 45 2.23 16.79 11.06
C ASP A 45 0.96 16.05 10.67
N LEU A 46 1.01 14.72 10.56
CA LEU A 46 -0.16 13.87 10.36
C LEU A 46 -1.17 13.97 11.50
N GLU A 47 -0.79 14.41 12.70
CA GLU A 47 -1.76 14.73 13.77
C GLU A 47 -2.61 15.98 13.49
N LYS A 48 -2.17 16.86 12.57
CA LYS A 48 -2.83 18.12 12.27
C LYS A 48 -3.84 17.96 11.11
N PRO A 49 -5.15 18.23 11.31
CA PRO A 49 -6.15 18.12 10.26
C PRO A 49 -5.80 18.89 8.97
N LYS A 50 -5.34 20.13 9.11
CA LYS A 50 -4.95 20.97 7.96
C LYS A 50 -3.86 20.33 7.10
N TYR A 51 -2.87 19.69 7.74
CA TYR A 51 -1.82 18.99 6.99
C TYR A 51 -2.42 17.80 6.24
N ARG A 52 -3.16 16.94 6.94
CA ARG A 52 -3.80 15.77 6.33
C ARG A 52 -4.71 16.12 5.15
N HIS A 53 -5.52 17.17 5.27
CA HIS A 53 -6.43 17.56 4.18
C HIS A 53 -5.69 18.08 2.94
N ASN A 54 -4.47 18.60 3.11
CA ASN A 54 -3.64 19.09 2.03
C ASN A 54 -2.75 17.99 1.41
N THR A 55 -2.40 16.96 2.18
CA THR A 55 -1.40 15.95 1.76
C THR A 55 -1.99 14.57 1.50
N LEU A 56 -2.98 14.15 2.28
CA LEU A 56 -3.60 12.84 2.15
C LEU A 56 -4.82 12.88 1.23
N ASN A 57 -4.98 11.84 0.43
CA ASN A 57 -6.10 11.71 -0.48
C ASN A 57 -6.67 10.29 -0.53
N SER A 58 -7.83 10.21 -1.16
CA SER A 58 -8.60 8.99 -1.39
C SER A 58 -8.46 8.52 -2.84
N ASN A 59 -7.38 8.91 -3.52
CA ASN A 59 -7.25 8.66 -4.94
C ASN A 59 -7.06 7.17 -5.20
N ALA A 60 -6.16 6.54 -4.46
CA ALA A 60 -5.92 5.11 -4.53
C ALA A 60 -5.80 4.43 -3.17
N ILE A 61 -5.97 3.11 -3.21
CA ILE A 61 -5.32 2.18 -2.28
C ILE A 61 -4.18 1.48 -3.04
N LEU A 62 -2.97 1.57 -2.51
CA LEU A 62 -1.80 0.82 -2.96
C LEU A 62 -1.79 -0.50 -2.19
N LEU A 63 -1.89 -1.60 -2.91
CA LEU A 63 -2.21 -2.90 -2.34
C LEU A 63 -1.04 -3.87 -2.50
N GLY A 64 -0.37 -4.13 -1.37
CA GLY A 64 0.61 -5.19 -1.21
C GLY A 64 -0.04 -6.55 -0.91
N SER A 65 0.79 -7.55 -0.63
CA SER A 65 0.31 -8.92 -0.36
C SER A 65 0.17 -9.21 1.13
N ASN A 66 1.27 -9.06 1.87
CA ASN A 66 1.35 -9.22 3.33
C ASN A 66 2.63 -8.54 3.84
N MET A 67 2.62 -8.22 5.13
CA MET A 67 3.78 -7.70 5.84
C MET A 67 4.94 -8.71 5.80
N GLY A 68 6.13 -8.25 5.44
CA GLY A 68 7.33 -9.08 5.38
C GLY A 68 7.77 -9.60 6.75
N LYS A 69 8.63 -10.62 6.77
CA LYS A 69 9.21 -11.13 8.04
C LYS A 69 10.13 -10.11 8.72
N ASP A 70 10.86 -9.35 7.90
CA ASP A 70 11.84 -8.34 8.34
C ASP A 70 11.27 -6.91 8.25
N SER A 71 9.98 -6.76 7.92
CA SER A 71 9.31 -5.46 8.03
C SER A 71 9.02 -5.21 9.50
N ASN A 72 9.98 -4.53 10.11
CA ASN A 72 9.86 -3.94 11.41
C ASN A 72 8.80 -2.83 11.36
N SER A 73 7.51 -3.19 11.47
CA SER A 73 6.46 -2.23 11.82
C SER A 73 6.71 -1.79 13.26
N ASN A 74 7.72 -0.95 13.47
CA ASN A 74 8.14 -0.52 14.80
C ASN A 74 7.13 0.47 15.40
N PHE A 75 6.31 1.10 14.56
CA PHE A 75 5.32 2.10 14.93
C PHE A 75 4.28 2.28 13.83
N ASP A 76 3.19 2.97 14.15
CA ASP A 76 2.10 3.32 13.22
C ASP A 76 2.60 3.95 11.92
N TRP A 77 2.02 3.54 10.80
CA TRP A 77 2.33 4.01 9.45
C TRP A 77 3.70 3.59 8.90
N SER A 78 4.46 2.73 9.58
CA SER A 78 5.81 2.37 9.11
C SER A 78 5.83 1.29 8.03
N ASN A 79 4.72 0.61 7.73
CA ASN A 79 4.70 -0.41 6.68
C ASN A 79 5.00 0.22 5.31
N PHE A 80 5.72 -0.50 4.43
CA PHE A 80 6.22 0.01 3.13
C PHE A 80 7.27 1.14 3.19
N HIS A 81 7.74 1.51 4.37
CA HIS A 81 8.80 2.53 4.59
C HIS A 81 10.10 1.91 5.11
N ASN A 82 10.35 0.63 4.82
CA ASN A 82 11.52 -0.03 5.37
C ASN A 82 12.80 0.43 4.65
N GLY A 83 13.58 1.23 5.37
CA GLY A 83 14.90 1.69 4.96
C GLY A 83 15.98 0.61 4.94
N SER A 84 15.71 -0.66 5.24
CA SER A 84 16.75 -1.69 5.19
C SER A 84 17.31 -1.84 3.77
N THR A 85 18.63 -1.87 3.62
CA THR A 85 19.31 -2.11 2.34
C THR A 85 19.01 -3.50 1.73
N ARG A 86 18.44 -4.40 2.53
CA ARG A 86 17.99 -5.73 2.09
C ARG A 86 16.61 -5.71 1.46
N ILE A 87 15.85 -4.63 1.64
CA ILE A 87 14.49 -4.45 1.16
C ILE A 87 14.50 -3.37 0.06
N ARG A 88 13.57 -3.49 -0.89
CA ARG A 88 13.53 -2.69 -2.12
C ARG A 88 12.34 -1.72 -2.17
N ASP A 89 11.84 -1.31 -1.00
CA ASP A 89 10.66 -0.44 -0.88
C ASP A 89 10.87 0.93 -1.55
N TYR A 90 12.13 1.38 -1.72
CA TYR A 90 12.47 2.58 -2.49
C TYR A 90 11.98 2.54 -3.94
N ASN A 91 11.77 1.36 -4.53
CA ASN A 91 11.19 1.26 -5.87
C ASN A 91 9.70 1.65 -5.86
N THR A 92 8.99 1.51 -4.75
CA THR A 92 7.62 2.05 -4.61
C THR A 92 7.61 3.56 -4.74
N THR A 93 8.58 4.25 -4.13
CA THR A 93 8.76 5.69 -4.32
C THR A 93 8.99 6.04 -5.79
N ARG A 94 9.83 5.28 -6.51
CA ARG A 94 10.08 5.51 -7.96
C ARG A 94 8.81 5.39 -8.80
N MET A 95 7.90 4.49 -8.43
CA MET A 95 6.63 4.27 -9.14
C MET A 95 5.56 5.31 -8.79
N ILE A 96 5.60 5.92 -7.61
CA ILE A 96 4.49 6.73 -7.07
C ILE A 96 4.82 8.21 -6.97
N LEU A 97 6.07 8.58 -6.69
CA LEU A 97 6.45 9.98 -6.60
C LEU A 97 6.24 10.69 -7.94
N ASN A 98 5.77 11.94 -7.89
CA ASN A 98 5.40 12.73 -9.07
C ASN A 98 4.23 12.12 -9.87
N THR A 99 3.36 11.36 -9.22
CA THR A 99 2.06 10.93 -9.75
C THR A 99 0.93 11.52 -8.89
N PRO A 100 -0.32 11.53 -9.38
CA PRO A 100 -1.48 11.92 -8.58
C PRO A 100 -1.76 11.03 -7.34
N PHE A 101 -1.00 9.94 -7.17
CA PHE A 101 -1.19 8.95 -6.10
C PHE A 101 -0.27 9.17 -4.89
N VAL A 102 0.57 10.20 -4.90
CA VAL A 102 1.27 10.65 -3.67
C VAL A 102 0.23 11.00 -2.61
N GLY A 103 0.42 10.57 -1.38
CA GLY A 103 -0.54 10.75 -0.27
C GLY A 103 -1.74 9.80 -0.27
N SER A 104 -1.80 8.84 -1.19
CA SER A 104 -2.77 7.74 -1.16
C SER A 104 -2.47 6.73 -0.05
N TYR A 105 -3.46 5.94 0.33
CA TYR A 105 -3.35 4.93 1.38
C TYR A 105 -2.64 3.67 0.88
N MET A 106 -1.84 3.03 1.73
CA MET A 106 -1.06 1.83 1.41
C MET A 106 -1.37 0.73 2.42
N THR A 107 -1.73 -0.48 1.99
CA THR A 107 -2.04 -1.59 2.90
C THR A 107 -1.77 -2.94 2.23
N ASP A 108 -1.78 -4.00 3.03
CA ASP A 108 -1.67 -5.38 2.55
C ASP A 108 -3.03 -6.09 2.53
N ILE A 109 -3.21 -7.00 1.56
CA ILE A 109 -4.40 -7.85 1.45
C ILE A 109 -4.51 -8.76 2.68
N ILE A 110 -3.40 -9.39 3.08
CA ILE A 110 -3.33 -10.29 4.23
C ILE A 110 -2.63 -9.58 5.38
N LYS A 111 -3.34 -9.48 6.49
CA LYS A 111 -2.91 -8.88 7.75
C LYS A 111 -2.51 -9.97 8.75
N ASN A 112 -1.66 -9.63 9.71
CA ASN A 112 -1.25 -10.52 10.82
C ASN A 112 -0.58 -11.84 10.43
N ASP A 113 0.02 -11.92 9.24
CA ASP A 113 0.80 -13.10 8.82
C ASP A 113 2.16 -12.63 8.29
N PRO A 114 3.14 -12.36 9.18
CA PRO A 114 4.46 -11.95 8.75
C PRO A 114 5.22 -13.15 8.18
N GLY A 115 5.70 -13.03 6.94
CA GLY A 115 6.43 -14.12 6.29
C GLY A 115 6.61 -13.92 4.79
N THR A 116 7.03 -14.98 4.10
CA THR A 116 7.21 -14.94 2.65
C THR A 116 5.86 -14.98 1.93
N SER A 117 5.60 -13.95 1.14
CA SER A 117 4.29 -13.74 0.52
C SER A 117 3.76 -14.93 -0.30
N PRO A 118 4.56 -15.59 -1.15
CA PRO A 118 4.05 -16.72 -1.94
C PRO A 118 3.56 -17.88 -1.08
N GLY A 119 4.23 -18.15 0.06
CA GLY A 119 3.87 -19.21 0.98
C GLY A 119 2.56 -18.89 1.71
N ILE A 120 2.49 -17.69 2.31
CA ILE A 120 1.30 -17.22 3.03
C ILE A 120 0.09 -17.16 2.12
N ILE A 121 0.22 -16.55 0.94
CA ILE A 121 -0.89 -16.43 0.01
C ILE A 121 -1.33 -17.81 -0.49
N LYS A 122 -0.38 -18.73 -0.77
CA LYS A 122 -0.76 -20.11 -1.09
C LYS A 122 -1.60 -20.71 0.04
N THR A 123 -1.15 -20.62 1.28
CA THR A 123 -1.85 -21.17 2.45
C THR A 123 -3.21 -20.52 2.66
N VAL A 124 -3.31 -19.19 2.67
CA VAL A 124 -4.57 -18.48 2.91
C VAL A 124 -5.61 -18.76 1.84
N LEU A 125 -5.19 -18.98 0.59
CA LEU A 125 -6.10 -19.30 -0.51
C LEU A 125 -6.49 -20.79 -0.57
N GLU A 126 -5.96 -21.66 0.29
CA GLU A 126 -6.40 -23.06 0.38
C GLU A 126 -7.85 -23.14 0.88
N PRO A 127 -8.70 -24.02 0.32
CA PRO A 127 -10.12 -24.11 0.71
C PRO A 127 -10.36 -24.30 2.21
N LYS A 128 -9.50 -25.08 2.89
CA LYS A 128 -9.59 -25.29 4.34
C LYS A 128 -9.36 -24.02 5.17
N ASN A 129 -8.75 -22.99 4.59
CA ASN A 129 -8.45 -21.71 5.24
C ASN A 129 -9.41 -20.58 4.80
N HIS A 130 -10.54 -20.92 4.18
CA HIS A 130 -11.49 -19.94 3.65
C HIS A 130 -11.96 -18.93 4.71
N GLU A 131 -12.15 -19.35 5.96
CA GLU A 131 -12.52 -18.44 7.04
C GLU A 131 -11.44 -17.38 7.31
N LYS A 132 -10.16 -17.77 7.27
CA LYS A 132 -9.03 -16.83 7.41
C LYS A 132 -9.00 -15.82 6.25
N LEU A 133 -9.31 -16.26 5.03
CA LEU A 133 -9.45 -15.35 3.89
C LEU A 133 -10.60 -14.36 4.10
N ILE A 134 -11.76 -14.82 4.58
CA ILE A 134 -12.92 -13.97 4.90
C ILE A 134 -12.55 -12.94 5.97
N GLN A 135 -11.90 -13.35 7.05
CA GLN A 135 -11.49 -12.45 8.14
C GLN A 135 -10.54 -11.36 7.66
N ASN A 136 -9.51 -11.72 6.87
CA ASN A 136 -8.60 -10.76 6.25
C ASN A 136 -9.34 -9.79 5.31
N THR A 137 -10.25 -10.33 4.51
CA THR A 137 -11.01 -9.51 3.56
C THR A 137 -11.96 -8.56 4.27
N LYS A 138 -12.56 -8.94 5.41
CA LYS A 138 -13.39 -8.03 6.23
C LYS A 138 -12.58 -6.83 6.72
N MET A 139 -11.36 -7.07 7.22
CA MET A 139 -10.48 -5.98 7.63
C MET A 139 -10.12 -5.06 6.45
N LEU A 140 -9.84 -5.65 5.28
CA LEU A 140 -9.58 -4.88 4.07
C LEU A 140 -10.82 -4.10 3.59
N GLN A 141 -12.01 -4.69 3.67
CA GLN A 141 -13.27 -4.03 3.29
C GLN A 141 -13.49 -2.76 4.13
N GLU A 142 -13.24 -2.81 5.43
CA GLU A 142 -13.35 -1.62 6.28
C GLU A 142 -12.40 -0.50 5.84
N GLU A 143 -11.16 -0.81 5.45
CA GLU A 143 -10.24 0.18 4.89
C GLU A 143 -10.78 0.75 3.56
N PHE A 144 -11.34 -0.09 2.69
CA PHE A 144 -11.97 0.35 1.44
C PHE A 144 -13.19 1.25 1.67
N ASP A 145 -14.01 0.96 2.68
CA ASP A 145 -15.18 1.76 3.04
C ASP A 145 -14.82 3.14 3.62
N LEU A 146 -13.69 3.21 4.33
CA LEU A 146 -13.15 4.45 4.91
C LEU A 146 -12.44 5.32 3.87
N ILE A 147 -11.70 4.71 2.94
CA ILE A 147 -10.93 5.42 1.92
C ILE A 147 -11.80 5.78 0.71
N GLN A 148 -12.69 4.87 0.28
CA GLN A 148 -13.48 4.96 -0.96
C GLN A 148 -12.61 5.33 -2.17
N PRO A 149 -11.64 4.46 -2.54
CA PRO A 149 -10.66 4.79 -3.56
C PRO A 149 -11.28 4.87 -4.96
N LYS A 150 -10.71 5.72 -5.82
CA LYS A 150 -10.99 5.69 -7.27
C LYS A 150 -10.16 4.62 -7.99
N PHE A 151 -8.99 4.29 -7.43
CA PHE A 151 -8.04 3.35 -8.02
C PHE A 151 -7.56 2.33 -7.00
N VAL A 152 -7.28 1.10 -7.45
CA VAL A 152 -6.55 0.10 -6.67
C VAL A 152 -5.28 -0.25 -7.45
N LEU A 153 -4.13 0.06 -6.87
CA LEU A 153 -2.83 -0.23 -7.46
C LEU A 153 -2.31 -1.53 -6.84
N VAL A 154 -2.37 -2.64 -7.57
CA VAL A 154 -2.06 -3.98 -7.02
C VAL A 154 -0.63 -4.37 -7.37
N PHE A 155 0.23 -4.50 -6.36
CA PHE A 155 1.67 -4.67 -6.56
C PHE A 155 2.09 -6.13 -6.63
N GLY A 156 2.50 -6.56 -7.82
CA GLY A 156 3.06 -7.88 -8.06
C GLY A 156 2.04 -9.00 -8.21
N THR A 157 2.49 -10.08 -8.83
CA THR A 157 1.63 -11.24 -9.19
C THR A 157 1.05 -11.96 -7.98
N THR A 158 1.73 -11.90 -6.84
CA THR A 158 1.27 -12.55 -5.59
C THR A 158 0.06 -11.82 -5.01
N ALA A 159 0.11 -10.48 -4.92
CA ALA A 159 -1.02 -9.67 -4.51
C ALA A 159 -2.17 -9.79 -5.52
N GLU A 160 -1.85 -9.72 -6.83
CA GLU A 160 -2.82 -9.88 -7.92
C GLU A 160 -3.62 -11.18 -7.83
N LYS A 161 -2.95 -12.29 -7.53
CA LYS A 161 -3.58 -13.60 -7.38
C LYS A 161 -4.60 -13.62 -6.22
N ALA A 162 -4.22 -13.05 -5.08
CA ALA A 162 -5.10 -12.97 -3.91
C ALA A 162 -6.28 -12.04 -4.16
N PHE A 163 -6.01 -10.85 -4.69
CA PHE A 163 -7.01 -9.86 -5.05
C PHE A 163 -8.04 -10.42 -6.05
N THR A 164 -7.57 -11.05 -7.14
CA THR A 164 -8.44 -11.69 -8.13
C THR A 164 -9.32 -12.77 -7.50
N LYS A 165 -8.78 -13.59 -6.59
CA LYS A 165 -9.56 -14.62 -5.90
C LYS A 165 -10.66 -14.01 -5.03
N ILE A 166 -10.31 -12.99 -4.25
CA ILE A 166 -11.23 -12.25 -3.37
C ILE A 166 -12.36 -11.60 -4.19
N MET A 167 -12.03 -10.97 -5.32
CA MET A 167 -13.00 -10.35 -6.23
C MET A 167 -13.92 -11.40 -6.88
N LYS A 168 -13.37 -12.53 -7.34
CA LYS A 168 -14.15 -13.64 -7.91
C LYS A 168 -15.13 -14.24 -6.91
N ASP A 169 -14.70 -14.39 -5.66
CA ASP A 169 -15.53 -14.87 -4.56
C ASP A 169 -16.52 -13.82 -4.03
N LYS A 170 -16.46 -12.58 -4.55
CA LYS A 170 -17.29 -11.44 -4.13
C LYS A 170 -17.15 -11.11 -2.65
N LEU A 171 -15.94 -11.27 -2.10
CA LEU A 171 -15.64 -10.99 -0.70
C LEU A 171 -15.28 -9.52 -0.46
N LEU A 172 -14.91 -8.78 -1.50
CA LEU A 172 -14.53 -7.36 -1.44
C LEU A 172 -15.33 -6.54 -2.45
N ASN A 173 -15.87 -5.42 -1.99
CA ASN A 173 -16.42 -4.35 -2.81
C ASN A 173 -15.40 -3.20 -2.87
N THR A 174 -14.95 -2.88 -4.08
CA THR A 174 -13.97 -1.82 -4.33
C THR A 174 -14.61 -0.47 -4.67
N HIS A 175 -15.94 -0.35 -4.52
CA HIS A 175 -16.71 0.86 -4.80
C HIS A 175 -16.58 1.37 -6.25
N GLY A 176 -16.36 0.43 -7.19
CA GLY A 176 -16.19 0.75 -8.61
C GLY A 176 -14.80 1.29 -8.98
N ALA A 177 -13.82 1.18 -8.08
CA ALA A 177 -12.45 1.60 -8.35
C ALA A 177 -11.86 0.90 -9.58
N LYS A 178 -11.08 1.63 -10.39
CA LYS A 178 -10.28 1.06 -11.48
C LYS A 178 -9.08 0.32 -10.91
N HIS A 179 -8.85 -0.93 -11.33
CA HIS A 179 -7.72 -1.73 -10.86
C HIS A 179 -6.56 -1.63 -11.84
N ILE A 180 -5.36 -1.37 -11.34
CA ILE A 180 -4.14 -1.26 -12.13
C ILE A 180 -3.10 -2.19 -11.53
N HIS A 181 -2.61 -3.11 -12.35
CA HIS A 181 -1.51 -4.00 -11.97
C HIS A 181 -0.18 -3.25 -12.02
N MET A 182 0.59 -3.33 -10.95
CA MET A 182 1.89 -2.69 -10.81
C MET A 182 3.00 -3.74 -10.65
N LEU A 183 4.21 -3.43 -11.13
CA LEU A 183 5.38 -4.24 -10.80
C LEU A 183 5.56 -4.34 -9.30
N HIS A 184 5.93 -5.53 -8.81
CA HIS A 184 6.36 -5.66 -7.43
C HIS A 184 7.65 -4.84 -7.21
N TRP A 185 7.71 -4.00 -6.17
CA TRP A 185 8.88 -3.15 -5.91
C TRP A 185 10.18 -3.94 -5.69
N ALA A 186 10.08 -5.19 -5.22
CA ALA A 186 11.24 -6.09 -5.10
C ALA A 186 11.58 -6.90 -6.38
N ALA A 187 10.89 -6.69 -7.50
CA ALA A 187 11.15 -7.42 -8.73
C ALA A 187 12.60 -7.22 -9.21
N PRO A 188 13.23 -8.22 -9.87
CA PRO A 188 14.56 -8.11 -10.46
C PRO A 188 14.49 -7.31 -11.77
N LYS A 189 14.18 -6.02 -11.66
CA LYS A 189 13.97 -5.08 -12.75
C LYS A 189 14.94 -3.92 -12.65
N LYS A 190 15.15 -3.21 -13.76
CA LYS A 190 15.99 -2.01 -13.78
C LYS A 190 15.18 -0.81 -13.27
N ILE A 191 15.87 0.28 -12.93
CA ILE A 191 15.24 1.50 -12.44
C ILE A 191 14.23 2.05 -13.43
N GLU A 192 14.54 1.98 -14.73
CA GLU A 192 13.72 2.50 -15.82
C GLU A 192 12.36 1.77 -15.88
N ASP A 193 12.32 0.49 -15.53
CA ASP A 193 11.07 -0.28 -15.48
C ASP A 193 10.12 0.29 -14.40
N PHE A 194 10.66 0.68 -13.24
CA PHE A 194 9.86 1.30 -12.17
C PHE A 194 9.46 2.73 -12.49
N ILE A 195 10.31 3.49 -13.19
CA ILE A 195 9.95 4.85 -13.67
C ILE A 195 8.83 4.75 -14.73
N ALA A 196 8.88 3.76 -15.61
CA ALA A 196 7.86 3.54 -16.62
C ALA A 196 6.49 3.22 -16.00
N GLU A 197 6.44 2.59 -14.82
CA GLU A 197 5.18 2.43 -14.07
C GLU A 197 4.61 3.79 -13.63
N ALA A 198 5.46 4.72 -13.17
CA ALA A 198 5.02 6.07 -12.83
C ALA A 198 4.47 6.83 -14.05
N ASP A 199 5.07 6.64 -15.22
CA ASP A 199 4.59 7.27 -16.47
C ASP A 199 3.18 6.82 -16.86
N LYS A 200 2.84 5.55 -16.63
CA LYS A 200 1.47 5.05 -16.80
C LYS A 200 0.51 5.75 -15.84
N LEU A 201 0.89 5.85 -14.57
CA LEU A 201 0.06 6.47 -13.53
C LEU A 201 -0.17 7.97 -13.75
N ARG A 202 0.78 8.70 -14.36
CA ARG A 202 0.61 10.12 -14.70
C ARG A 202 -0.47 10.37 -15.77
N GLN A 203 -0.84 9.36 -16.54
CA GLN A 203 -1.89 9.47 -17.56
C GLN A 203 -3.30 9.35 -16.95
N GLU A 204 -3.40 8.90 -15.70
CA GLU A 204 -4.69 8.72 -15.02
C GLU A 204 -5.26 10.06 -14.54
N LYS A 205 -6.58 10.23 -14.73
CA LYS A 205 -7.32 11.41 -14.26
C LYS A 205 -7.92 11.12 -12.90
N VAL A 206 -7.68 12.03 -11.94
CA VAL A 206 -8.01 11.83 -10.54
C VAL A 206 -8.86 12.96 -9.98
#